data_AF-A0A956HHR0-F1
#
_entry.id   AF-A0A956HHR0-F1
#
_cell.length_a   1.000
_cell.length_b   1.000
_cell.length_c   1.000
_cell.angle_alpha   90.00
_cell.angle_beta   90.00
_cell.angle_gamma   90.00
#
_symmetry.space_group_name_H-M   'P 1'
#
loop_
_entity.id
_entity.type
_entity.pdbx_description
1 polymer ?
#
loop_
_entity_poly.entity_id
_entity_poly.type
_entity_poly.pdbx_seq_one_letter_code
_entity_poly.pdbx_strand_id
1 'polypeptide(L)'
;SGLGARWIADELAALRRHDFWDPGAPLLGLLRGRKFAQKLASLLDERGVARVEDCATPFCAVAHDVLAGKPIALDEGSLAAAIQASCTVPLMFRPRIVGARLLVDGGVRDRNGEVALAPDERTMLHALRSRSPWRGLVAGSRRALDPSPTPTRATLVIPALPRVSPFRLEEGPRALDMAYRAAKEWLDAPR
;
A
#
# COMPACT_ATOMS: atom_id res chain seq x y z
N SER A 1 7.08 2.06 -11.90
CA SER A 1 6.38 1.58 -13.12
C SER A 1 6.36 2.58 -14.27
N GLY A 2 6.54 3.90 -14.06
CA GLY A 2 6.47 4.88 -15.17
C GLY A 2 5.07 5.07 -15.77
N LEU A 3 4.05 4.49 -15.14
CA LEU A 3 2.65 4.58 -15.57
C LEU A 3 2.08 5.95 -15.19
N GLY A 4 1.33 6.55 -16.11
CA GLY A 4 0.69 7.85 -15.87
C GLY A 4 -0.31 7.77 -14.72
N ALA A 5 -0.27 8.74 -13.81
CA ALA A 5 -1.15 8.77 -12.64
C ALA A 5 -2.65 8.69 -13.00
N ARG A 6 -3.05 9.32 -14.11
CA ARG A 6 -4.43 9.25 -14.61
C ARG A 6 -4.83 7.84 -15.04
N TRP A 7 -3.94 7.14 -15.74
CA TRP A 7 -4.19 5.76 -16.14
C TRP A 7 -4.34 4.86 -14.91
N ILE A 8 -3.45 5.00 -13.91
CA ILE A 8 -3.55 4.24 -12.66
C ILE A 8 -4.90 4.52 -11.97
N ALA A 9 -5.31 5.78 -11.92
CA ALA A 9 -6.60 6.16 -11.34
C ALA A 9 -7.79 5.54 -12.09
N ASP A 10 -7.75 5.52 -13.42
CA ASP A 10 -8.80 4.92 -14.26
C ASP A 10 -8.88 3.40 -14.05
N GLU A 11 -7.75 2.70 -14.01
CA GLU A 11 -7.72 1.26 -13.70
C GLU A 11 -8.28 0.95 -12.30
N LEU A 12 -7.89 1.72 -11.30
CA LEU A 12 -8.38 1.55 -9.92
C LEU A 12 -9.89 1.84 -9.81
N ALA A 13 -10.39 2.84 -10.54
CA ALA A 13 -11.81 3.19 -10.59
C ALA A 13 -12.66 2.15 -11.36
N ALA A 14 -12.05 1.45 -12.33
CA ALA A 14 -12.69 0.39 -13.09
C ALA A 14 -12.83 -0.92 -12.29
N LEU A 15 -12.05 -1.11 -11.22
CA LEU A 15 -12.12 -2.31 -10.40
C LEU A 15 -13.54 -2.58 -9.88
N ARG A 16 -13.90 -3.85 -9.92
CA ARG A 16 -15.11 -4.41 -9.33
C ARG A 16 -14.71 -5.49 -8.34
N ARG A 17 -15.59 -5.75 -7.36
CA ARG A 17 -15.29 -6.73 -6.31
C ARG A 17 -14.88 -8.09 -6.89
N HIS A 18 -15.56 -8.56 -7.93
CA HIS A 18 -15.28 -9.88 -8.52
C HIS A 18 -13.87 -10.03 -9.12
N ASP A 19 -13.19 -8.92 -9.44
CA ASP A 19 -11.82 -8.91 -9.98
C ASP A 19 -10.80 -9.45 -8.99
N PHE A 20 -11.02 -9.26 -7.68
CA PHE A 20 -10.06 -9.62 -6.63
C PHE A 20 -10.68 -10.47 -5.52
N TRP A 21 -12.00 -10.66 -5.50
CA TRP A 21 -12.71 -11.42 -4.47
C TRP A 21 -12.59 -12.93 -4.71
N ASP A 22 -11.74 -13.58 -3.90
CA ASP A 22 -11.49 -15.02 -3.91
C ASP A 22 -11.54 -15.65 -2.51
N PRO A 23 -12.75 -15.87 -1.96
CA PRO A 23 -12.92 -16.37 -0.60
C PRO A 23 -12.11 -17.65 -0.27
N GLY A 24 -11.48 -17.64 0.90
CA GLY A 24 -10.70 -18.73 1.46
C GLY A 24 -11.35 -19.36 2.69
N ALA A 25 -10.68 -20.36 3.25
CA ALA A 25 -11.04 -20.92 4.55
C ALA A 25 -10.81 -19.85 5.66
N PRO A 26 -11.80 -19.56 6.53
CA PRO A 26 -11.75 -18.42 7.45
C PRO A 26 -10.52 -18.36 8.37
N LEU A 27 -10.02 -19.51 8.82
CA LEU A 27 -8.89 -19.59 9.76
C LEU A 27 -7.54 -19.17 9.15
N LEU A 28 -7.42 -19.13 7.82
CA LEU A 28 -6.17 -18.78 7.14
C LEU A 28 -6.19 -17.39 6.52
N GLY A 29 -7.32 -16.69 6.57
CA GLY A 29 -7.57 -15.41 5.90
C GLY A 29 -8.80 -15.46 5.00
N LEU A 30 -9.60 -14.39 5.00
CA LEU A 30 -10.86 -14.30 4.26
C LEU A 30 -10.68 -14.48 2.75
N LEU A 31 -9.62 -13.93 2.17
CA LEU A 31 -9.30 -13.94 0.76
C LEU A 31 -8.00 -14.68 0.50
N ARG A 32 -7.97 -15.50 -0.56
CA ARG A 32 -6.76 -16.24 -0.98
C ARG A 32 -5.73 -15.34 -1.63
N GLY A 33 -6.14 -14.19 -2.16
CA GLY A 33 -5.27 -13.20 -2.81
C GLY A 33 -4.72 -13.63 -4.17
N ARG A 34 -5.18 -14.75 -4.73
CA ARG A 34 -4.77 -15.27 -6.05
C ARG A 34 -5.30 -14.39 -7.17
N LYS A 35 -6.58 -14.01 -7.10
CA LYS A 35 -7.18 -13.12 -8.11
C LYS A 35 -6.51 -11.75 -8.13
N PHE A 36 -6.25 -11.19 -6.95
CA PHE A 36 -5.51 -9.94 -6.81
C PHE A 36 -4.10 -10.05 -7.43
N ALA A 37 -3.35 -11.13 -7.12
CA ALA A 37 -2.03 -11.37 -7.69
C ALA A 37 -2.07 -11.48 -9.23
N GLN A 38 -3.04 -12.22 -9.77
CA GLN A 38 -3.21 -12.40 -11.21
C GLN A 38 -3.55 -11.08 -11.90
N LYS A 39 -4.49 -10.30 -11.35
CA LYS A 39 -4.85 -8.97 -11.87
C LYS A 39 -3.62 -8.06 -11.91
N LEU A 40 -2.85 -8.03 -10.82
CA LEU A 40 -1.65 -7.22 -10.72
C LEU A 40 -0.56 -7.66 -11.70
N ALA A 41 -0.31 -8.97 -11.82
CA ALA A 41 0.65 -9.51 -12.79
C ALA A 41 0.26 -9.14 -14.22
N SER A 42 -1.01 -9.35 -14.62
CA SER A 42 -1.51 -8.99 -15.95
C SER A 42 -1.29 -7.50 -16.26
N LEU A 43 -1.71 -6.62 -15.35
CA LEU A 43 -1.58 -5.17 -15.52
C LEU A 43 -0.11 -4.71 -15.63
N LEU A 44 0.81 -5.38 -14.94
CA LEU A 44 2.23 -5.05 -14.95
C LEU A 44 2.95 -5.62 -16.18
N ASP A 45 2.62 -6.86 -16.56
CA ASP A 45 3.18 -7.55 -17.72
C ASP A 45 2.75 -6.86 -19.02
N GLU A 46 1.48 -6.48 -19.15
CA GLU A 46 0.96 -5.69 -20.30
C GLU A 46 1.70 -4.35 -20.49
N ARG A 47 2.39 -3.88 -19.45
CA ARG A 47 3.13 -2.63 -19.43
C ARG A 47 4.65 -2.81 -19.44
N GLY A 48 5.12 -4.05 -19.47
CA GLY A 48 6.55 -4.37 -19.51
C GLY A 48 7.30 -4.03 -18.21
N VAL A 49 6.62 -4.02 -17.06
CA VAL A 49 7.25 -3.74 -15.75
C VAL A 49 7.02 -4.91 -14.80
N ALA A 50 7.80 -5.98 -14.96
CA ALA A 50 7.62 -7.20 -14.17
C ALA A 50 8.39 -7.18 -12.85
N ARG A 51 9.52 -6.45 -12.81
CA ARG A 51 10.45 -6.44 -11.67
C ARG A 51 10.51 -5.07 -11.00
N VAL A 52 10.90 -5.04 -9.73
CA VAL A 52 11.01 -3.80 -8.96
C VAL A 52 12.06 -2.88 -9.58
N GLU A 53 13.19 -3.43 -9.98
CA GLU A 53 14.28 -2.74 -10.68
C GLU A 53 13.91 -2.19 -12.06
N ASP A 54 12.83 -2.68 -12.69
CA ASP A 54 12.31 -2.17 -13.97
C ASP A 54 11.53 -0.86 -13.78
N CYS A 55 11.30 -0.42 -12.54
CA CYS A 55 10.56 0.79 -12.28
C CYS A 55 11.35 2.05 -12.68
N ALA A 56 10.75 2.87 -13.55
CA ALA A 56 11.31 4.18 -13.95
C ALA A 56 11.66 5.13 -12.78
N THR A 57 11.04 4.94 -11.62
CA THR A 57 11.39 5.62 -10.37
C THR A 57 11.74 4.53 -9.36
N PRO A 58 12.85 4.65 -8.61
CA PRO A 58 13.20 3.69 -7.56
C PRO A 58 11.98 3.41 -6.68
N PHE A 59 11.64 2.13 -6.55
CA PHE A 59 10.44 1.67 -5.87
C PHE A 59 10.83 0.68 -4.78
N CYS A 60 10.16 0.80 -3.64
CA CYS A 60 10.24 -0.18 -2.58
C CYS A 60 8.85 -0.39 -1.99
N ALA A 61 8.48 -1.66 -1.78
CA ALA A 61 7.29 -2.00 -1.01
C ALA A 61 7.69 -2.45 0.39
N VAL A 62 7.01 -1.94 1.43
CA VAL A 62 7.27 -2.37 2.80
C VAL A 62 6.30 -3.47 3.20
N ALA A 63 6.86 -4.56 3.72
CA ALA A 63 6.12 -5.70 4.25
C ALA A 63 6.61 -6.01 5.67
N HIS A 64 5.86 -6.83 6.40
CA HIS A 64 6.26 -7.35 7.70
C HIS A 64 6.60 -8.83 7.60
N ASP A 65 7.84 -9.19 7.95
CA ASP A 65 8.27 -10.59 8.08
C ASP A 65 7.76 -11.14 9.40
N VAL A 66 6.80 -12.07 9.32
CA VAL A 66 6.12 -12.65 10.48
C VAL A 66 7.07 -13.50 11.31
N LEU A 67 8.00 -14.21 10.66
CA LEU A 67 8.92 -15.11 11.36
C LEU A 67 10.07 -14.33 12.00
N ALA A 68 10.59 -13.30 11.31
CA ALA A 68 11.63 -12.44 11.85
C ALA A 68 11.11 -11.34 12.80
N GLY A 69 9.80 -11.10 12.82
CA GLY A 69 9.16 -10.12 13.69
C GLY A 69 9.49 -8.66 13.38
N LYS A 70 9.93 -8.34 12.15
CA LYS A 70 10.39 -7.00 11.76
C LYS A 70 9.87 -6.57 10.38
N PRO A 71 9.66 -5.26 10.12
CA PRO A 71 9.40 -4.77 8.78
C PRO A 71 10.63 -4.99 7.89
N ILE A 72 10.40 -5.15 6.59
CA ILE A 72 11.43 -5.29 5.57
C ILE A 72 11.05 -4.44 4.35
N ALA A 73 12.07 -3.87 3.72
CA ALA A 73 12.00 -3.27 2.39
C ALA A 73 12.09 -4.37 1.33
N LEU A 74 11.21 -4.32 0.33
CA LEU A 74 11.24 -5.16 -0.87
C LEU A 74 11.53 -4.25 -2.07
N ASP A 75 12.80 -4.18 -2.45
CA ASP A 75 13.37 -3.30 -3.46
C ASP A 75 13.93 -4.05 -4.69
N GLU A 76 13.79 -5.37 -4.73
CA GLU A 76 14.24 -6.22 -5.84
C GLU A 76 13.27 -7.39 -6.12
N GLY A 77 13.32 -7.91 -7.35
CA GLY A 77 12.59 -9.10 -7.74
C GLY A 77 11.18 -8.80 -8.26
N SER A 78 10.23 -9.74 -8.09
CA SER A 78 8.89 -9.59 -8.68
C SER A 78 8.12 -8.42 -8.08
N LEU A 79 7.79 -7.42 -8.91
CA LEU A 79 7.02 -6.24 -8.50
C LEU A 79 5.62 -6.62 -8.03
N ALA A 80 4.96 -7.53 -8.74
CA ALA A 80 3.65 -8.04 -8.35
C ALA A 80 3.67 -8.72 -6.98
N ALA A 81 4.71 -9.53 -6.70
CA ALA A 81 4.85 -10.20 -5.41
C ALA A 81 5.14 -9.20 -4.28
N ALA A 82 5.96 -8.17 -4.53
CA ALA A 82 6.31 -7.14 -3.56
C ALA A 82 5.08 -6.30 -3.16
N ILE A 83 4.33 -5.79 -4.14
CA ILE A 83 3.08 -5.05 -3.91
C ILE A 83 2.06 -5.96 -3.22
N GLN A 84 1.91 -7.23 -3.65
CA GLN A 84 0.97 -8.15 -3.03
C GLN A 84 1.30 -8.38 -1.55
N ALA A 85 2.56 -8.66 -1.23
CA ALA A 85 3.01 -8.86 0.15
C ALA A 85 2.71 -7.62 1.01
N SER A 86 3.00 -6.43 0.48
CA SER A 86 2.73 -5.15 1.15
C SER A 86 1.25 -4.87 1.39
N CYS A 87 0.35 -5.41 0.55
CA CYS A 87 -1.12 -5.30 0.72
C CYS A 87 -1.77 -6.52 1.40
N THR A 88 -1.00 -7.45 1.95
CA THR A 88 -1.52 -8.67 2.58
C THR A 88 -1.95 -8.39 4.03
N VAL A 89 -3.07 -7.67 4.18
CA VAL A 89 -3.61 -7.29 5.50
C VAL A 89 -3.97 -8.56 6.30
N PRO A 90 -3.45 -8.75 7.53
CA PRO A 90 -3.78 -9.90 8.37
C PRO A 90 -5.28 -10.11 8.54
N LEU A 91 -5.71 -11.37 8.63
CA LEU A 91 -7.11 -11.84 8.67
C LEU A 91 -7.91 -11.60 7.37
N MET A 92 -7.63 -10.54 6.63
CA MET A 92 -8.25 -10.28 5.33
C MET A 92 -7.63 -11.16 4.23
N PHE A 93 -6.31 -11.20 4.14
CA PHE A 93 -5.58 -11.99 3.15
C PHE A 93 -4.74 -13.07 3.82
N ARG A 94 -4.52 -14.18 3.11
CA ARG A 94 -3.54 -15.20 3.50
C ARG A 94 -2.12 -14.61 3.43
N PRO A 95 -1.25 -14.84 4.43
CA PRO A 95 0.16 -14.45 4.35
C PRO A 95 0.82 -14.93 3.06
N ARG A 96 1.71 -14.10 2.50
CA ARG A 96 2.38 -14.36 1.23
C ARG A 96 3.78 -14.87 1.49
N ILE A 97 4.17 -15.96 0.81
CA ILE A 97 5.55 -16.43 0.82
C ILE A 97 6.30 -15.74 -0.33
N VAL A 98 7.41 -15.08 -0.03
CA VAL A 98 8.33 -14.48 -1.01
C VAL A 98 9.74 -14.94 -0.67
N GLY A 99 10.35 -15.73 -1.55
CA GLY A 99 11.59 -16.46 -1.23
C GLY A 99 11.37 -17.37 -0.01
N ALA A 100 12.20 -17.21 1.01
CA ALA A 100 12.09 -17.95 2.28
C ALA A 100 11.28 -17.22 3.37
N ARG A 101 10.65 -16.08 3.06
CA ARG A 101 9.98 -15.22 4.05
C ARG A 101 8.47 -15.37 4.00
N LEU A 102 7.84 -15.36 5.18
CA LEU A 102 6.39 -15.32 5.34
C LEU A 102 5.98 -13.87 5.65
N LEU A 103 5.32 -13.22 4.69
CA LEU A 103 5.09 -11.79 4.69
C LEU A 103 3.60 -11.42 4.83
N VAL A 104 3.36 -10.33 5.55
CA VAL A 104 2.07 -9.62 5.64
C VAL A 104 2.27 -8.13 5.41
N ASP A 105 1.18 -7.36 5.40
CA ASP A 105 1.17 -5.91 5.20
C ASP A 105 2.15 -5.18 6.14
N GLY A 106 2.96 -4.27 5.58
CA GLY A 106 3.99 -3.52 6.32
C GLY A 106 3.42 -2.60 7.38
N GLY A 107 2.22 -2.07 7.16
CA GLY A 107 1.48 -1.20 8.07
C GLY A 107 1.10 -1.84 9.40
N VAL A 108 1.42 -3.13 9.58
CA VAL A 108 1.37 -3.82 10.87
C VAL A 108 2.40 -3.26 11.86
N ARG A 109 3.61 -2.93 11.39
CA ARG A 109 4.72 -2.42 12.23
C ARG A 109 5.36 -1.15 11.70
N ASP A 110 5.21 -0.85 10.41
CA ASP A 110 5.78 0.31 9.74
C ASP A 110 4.80 0.84 8.69
N ARG A 111 3.92 1.76 9.12
CA ARG A 111 2.89 2.35 8.25
C ARG A 111 3.45 3.44 7.34
N ASN A 112 4.51 4.10 7.77
CA ASN A 112 5.10 5.23 7.05
C ASN A 112 6.18 4.78 6.06
N GLY A 113 6.62 3.53 6.12
CA GLY A 113 7.67 2.97 5.27
C GLY A 113 9.08 3.40 5.70
N GLU A 114 9.28 3.69 6.98
CA GLU A 114 10.53 4.19 7.54
C GLU A 114 11.69 3.21 7.35
N VAL A 115 11.43 1.90 7.30
CA VAL A 115 12.47 0.87 7.06
C VAL A 115 13.14 1.00 5.69
N ALA A 116 12.48 1.65 4.72
CA ALA A 116 12.99 1.83 3.37
C ALA A 116 13.76 3.15 3.18
N LEU A 117 13.78 4.01 4.21
CA LEU A 117 14.35 5.36 4.13
C LEU A 117 15.74 5.42 4.79
N ALA A 118 16.63 6.25 4.24
CA ALA A 118 17.87 6.58 4.91
C ALA A 118 17.61 7.53 6.11
N PRO A 119 18.44 7.51 7.17
CA PRO A 119 18.20 8.29 8.40
C PRO A 119 17.95 9.79 8.19
N ASP A 120 18.63 10.41 7.23
CA ASP A 120 18.57 11.86 6.94
C ASP A 120 17.87 12.17 5.62
N GLU A 121 17.12 11.22 5.07
CA GLU A 121 16.45 11.39 3.79
C GLU A 121 15.35 12.45 3.88
N ARG A 122 15.35 13.39 2.92
CA ARG A 122 14.28 14.38 2.79
C ARG A 122 13.06 13.72 2.15
N THR A 123 11.95 13.71 2.88
CA THR A 123 10.77 12.92 2.51
C THR A 123 9.51 13.77 2.42
N MET A 124 8.64 13.39 1.49
CA MET A 124 7.23 13.79 1.48
C MET A 124 6.39 12.58 1.84
N LEU A 125 5.78 12.60 3.03
CA LEU A 125 4.89 11.54 3.50
C LEU A 125 3.44 11.92 3.21
N HIS A 126 2.73 11.11 2.41
CA HIS A 126 1.27 11.17 2.34
C HIS A 126 0.68 10.17 3.34
N ALA A 127 0.19 10.66 4.47
CA ALA A 127 -0.34 9.83 5.54
C ALA A 127 -1.88 9.75 5.51
N LEU A 128 -2.39 8.54 5.24
CA LEU A 128 -3.81 8.25 5.37
C LEU A 128 -4.16 7.97 6.85
N ARG A 129 -5.05 8.79 7.42
CA ARG A 129 -5.56 8.55 8.77
C ARG A 129 -6.37 7.26 8.81
N SER A 130 -5.80 6.21 9.39
CA SER A 130 -6.50 4.95 9.62
C SER A 130 -7.67 5.16 10.59
N ARG A 131 -8.88 4.90 10.10
CA ARG A 131 -10.11 4.84 10.91
C ARG A 131 -10.53 3.38 11.17
N SER A 132 -9.58 2.44 11.10
CA SER A 132 -9.83 1.01 11.19
C SER A 132 -10.17 0.58 12.63
N PRO A 133 -11.19 -0.28 12.83
CA PRO A 133 -11.49 -0.88 14.14
C PRO A 133 -10.32 -1.69 14.72
N TRP A 134 -9.46 -2.23 13.84
CA TRP A 134 -8.33 -3.10 14.20
C TRP A 134 -7.10 -2.34 14.69
N ARG A 135 -7.18 -1.00 14.81
CA ARG A 135 -6.05 -0.13 15.16
C ARG A 135 -5.39 -0.50 16.49
N GLY A 136 -6.13 -1.07 17.45
CA GLY A 136 -5.61 -1.54 18.74
C GLY A 136 -4.90 -2.89 18.69
N LEU A 137 -5.29 -3.79 17.78
CA LEU A 137 -4.70 -5.13 17.63
C LEU A 137 -3.36 -5.09 16.89
N VAL A 138 -3.12 -4.00 16.16
CA VAL A 138 -1.92 -3.73 15.37
C VAL A 138 -1.02 -2.69 16.08
N ALA A 139 -1.41 -2.23 17.28
CA ALA A 139 -0.73 -1.18 18.04
C ALA A 139 0.54 -1.68 18.74
N GLY A 140 1.48 -2.22 17.98
CA GLY A 140 2.79 -2.62 18.47
C GLY A 140 3.82 -1.47 18.52
N SER A 141 3.51 -0.30 17.96
CA SER A 141 4.39 0.87 17.99
C SER A 141 3.56 2.14 17.80
N ARG A 142 3.46 2.98 18.84
CA ARG A 142 2.87 4.33 18.72
C ARG A 142 3.73 5.25 17.83
N ARG A 143 5.03 4.96 17.71
CA ARG A 143 6.01 5.78 16.97
C ARG A 143 5.93 5.57 15.46
N ALA A 144 5.73 4.33 15.01
CA ALA A 144 5.55 3.98 13.59
C ALA A 144 4.23 4.48 12.97
N LEU A 145 3.43 5.22 13.75
CA LEU A 145 2.12 5.73 13.39
C LEU A 145 2.03 7.25 13.46
N ASP A 146 3.10 7.95 13.86
CA ASP A 146 3.10 9.40 14.02
C ASP A 146 3.46 10.09 12.70
N PRO A 147 2.49 10.74 12.02
CA PRO A 147 2.72 11.44 10.76
C PRO A 147 3.17 12.89 11.00
N SER A 148 3.62 13.27 12.20
CA SER A 148 4.00 14.66 12.48
C SER A 148 5.17 15.12 11.59
N PRO A 149 5.16 16.35 11.07
CA PRO A 149 6.30 16.88 10.32
C PRO A 149 7.61 16.83 11.13
N THR A 150 8.73 16.68 10.43
CA THR A 150 10.09 16.81 10.99
C THR A 150 10.90 17.78 10.13
N PRO A 151 12.11 18.20 10.54
CA PRO A 151 12.95 19.06 9.70
C PRO A 151 13.24 18.49 8.29
N THR A 152 13.23 17.16 8.15
CA THR A 152 13.46 16.47 6.87
C THR A 152 12.19 15.87 6.28
N ARG A 153 11.05 15.88 6.98
CA ARG A 153 9.78 15.27 6.53
C ARG A 153 8.67 16.29 6.43
N ALA A 154 8.22 16.54 5.19
CA ALA A 154 6.95 17.19 4.95
C ALA A 154 5.82 16.15 4.96
N THR A 155 4.69 16.46 5.61
CA THR A 155 3.57 15.50 5.71
C THR A 155 2.27 16.10 5.18
N LEU A 156 1.68 15.40 4.22
CA LEU A 156 0.33 15.63 3.73
C LEU A 156 -0.63 14.67 4.44
N VAL A 157 -1.61 15.21 5.16
CA VAL A 157 -2.72 14.44 5.73
C VAL A 157 -4.01 14.98 5.14
N ILE A 158 -4.68 14.18 4.32
CA ILE A 158 -5.97 14.57 3.72
C ILE A 158 -7.09 14.17 4.69
N PRO A 159 -7.81 15.12 5.30
CA PRO A 159 -8.89 14.79 6.20
C PRO A 159 -10.09 14.24 5.42
N ALA A 160 -10.76 13.24 6.01
CA ALA A 160 -12.12 12.84 5.62
C ALA A 160 -12.32 12.32 4.19
N LEU A 161 -11.33 11.62 3.62
CA LEU A 161 -11.56 10.84 2.40
C LEU A 161 -12.71 9.82 2.59
N PRO A 162 -13.56 9.62 1.56
CA PRO A 162 -14.54 8.55 1.53
C PRO A 162 -13.89 7.20 1.80
N ARG A 163 -14.58 6.34 2.54
CA ARG A 163 -14.07 5.00 2.87
C ARG A 163 -14.32 4.04 1.70
N VAL A 164 -13.27 3.76 0.95
CA VAL A 164 -13.24 2.70 -0.07
C VAL A 164 -13.03 1.35 0.62
N SER A 165 -13.84 0.36 0.23
CA SER A 165 -13.70 -1.02 0.72
C SER A 165 -14.18 -1.99 -0.36
N PRO A 166 -13.94 -3.31 -0.23
CA PRO A 166 -14.49 -4.30 -1.16
C PRO A 166 -16.01 -4.23 -1.36
N PHE A 167 -16.74 -3.64 -0.41
CA PHE A 167 -18.20 -3.47 -0.45
C PHE A 167 -18.65 -2.05 -0.78
N ARG A 168 -17.69 -1.12 -0.99
CA ARG A 168 -17.93 0.28 -1.35
C ARG A 168 -16.87 0.78 -2.31
N LEU A 169 -16.78 0.16 -3.48
CA LEU A 169 -15.81 0.52 -4.52
C LEU A 169 -16.28 1.73 -5.34
N GLU A 170 -17.59 1.96 -5.39
CA GLU A 170 -18.23 3.11 -6.03
C GLU A 170 -17.81 4.46 -5.44
N GLU A 171 -17.32 4.47 -4.19
CA GLU A 171 -16.73 5.66 -3.55
C GLU A 171 -15.31 5.97 -4.05
N GLY A 172 -14.67 5.03 -4.77
CA GLY A 172 -13.30 5.13 -5.26
C GLY A 172 -13.03 6.39 -6.11
N PRO A 173 -13.79 6.64 -7.19
CA PRO A 173 -13.62 7.84 -8.01
C PRO A 173 -13.72 9.14 -7.22
N ARG A 174 -14.70 9.23 -6.31
CA ARG A 174 -14.87 10.39 -5.42
C ARG A 174 -13.68 10.56 -4.48
N ALA A 175 -13.18 9.48 -3.89
CA ALA A 175 -12.01 9.52 -3.02
C ALA A 175 -10.75 9.94 -3.77
N LEU A 176 -10.54 9.47 -5.00
CA LEU A 176 -9.40 9.84 -5.84
C LEU A 176 -9.45 11.33 -6.23
N ASP A 177 -10.60 11.84 -6.66
CA ASP A 177 -10.76 13.25 -7.01
C ASP A 177 -10.53 14.17 -5.79
N MET A 178 -11.11 13.84 -4.63
CA MET A 178 -10.86 14.58 -3.39
C MET A 178 -9.38 14.54 -3.00
N ALA A 179 -8.72 13.39 -3.13
CA ALA A 179 -7.31 13.25 -2.80
C ALA A 179 -6.42 14.07 -3.74
N TYR A 180 -6.73 14.08 -5.04
CA TYR A 180 -6.01 14.84 -6.05
C TYR A 180 -6.08 16.34 -5.80
N ARG A 181 -7.28 16.89 -5.54
CA ARG A 181 -7.47 18.32 -5.27
C ARG A 181 -6.73 18.75 -4.01
N ALA A 182 -6.88 18.00 -2.91
CA ALA A 182 -6.21 18.33 -1.66
C ALA A 182 -4.68 18.22 -1.76
N ALA A 183 -4.16 17.25 -2.53
CA ALA A 183 -2.73 17.14 -2.79
C ALA A 183 -2.21 18.34 -3.60
N LYS A 184 -2.96 18.78 -4.61
CA LYS A 184 -2.60 19.96 -5.41
C LYS A 184 -2.59 21.23 -4.57
N GLU A 185 -3.64 21.48 -3.80
CA GLU A 185 -3.74 22.63 -2.88
C GLU A 185 -2.57 22.64 -1.87
N TRP A 186 -2.17 21.47 -1.36
CA TRP A 186 -1.04 21.35 -0.44
C TRP A 186 0.34 21.55 -1.10
N LEU A 187 0.46 21.25 -2.38
CA LEU A 187 1.68 21.52 -3.16
C LEU A 187 1.80 23.01 -3.51
N ASP A 188 0.68 23.66 -3.81
CA ASP A 188 0.61 25.08 -4.17
C ASP A 188 0.70 26.01 -2.93
N ALA A 189 0.49 25.48 -1.73
CA ALA A 189 0.58 26.23 -0.49
C ALA A 189 2.04 26.63 -0.14
N PRO A 190 2.26 27.87 0.35
CA PRO A 190 3.59 28.31 0.80
C PRO A 190 4.09 27.48 2.00
N ARG A 191 5.40 27.22 2.06
CA ARG A 191 6.07 26.43 3.11
C ARG A 191 7.20 27.18 3.78
#